data_AF-A0A7S3AQT2-F1
#
_entry.id   AF-A0A7S3AQT2-F1
#
_cell.length_a   1.000
_cell.length_b   1.000
_cell.length_c   1.000
_cell.angle_alpha   90.00
_cell.angle_beta   90.00
_cell.angle_gamma   90.00
#
_symmetry.space_group_name_H-M   'P 1'
#
loop_
_entity.id
_entity.type
_entity.pdbx_description
1 polymer ?
#
loop_
_entity_poly.entity_id
_entity_poly.type
_entity_poly.pdbx_seq_one_letter_code
_entity_poly.pdbx_strand_id
1 'polypeptide(L)'
;EKVEVKVNKLTSSVTALPYDYYNLAFCKPKDLKYSVENLGEVLHGSMIQNSPYELFMQKSDFKVLCKADLTKKQTDNFARRIKQDYRVQMIMDNLPAATRMISELPDGKSITMYDRGYRLGFVGAKEFPGTKPGVPYLNNHLRFIIKY
;
A
#
# COMPACT_ATOMS: atom_id res chain seq x y z
N GLU A 1 4.68 9.92 20.65
CA GLU A 1 3.75 10.73 19.85
C GLU A 1 3.03 9.86 18.84
N LYS A 2 1.74 10.11 18.55
CA LYS A 2 0.97 9.34 17.56
C LYS A 2 1.29 9.86 16.17
N VAL A 3 1.57 8.95 15.24
CA VAL A 3 1.78 9.29 13.83
C VAL A 3 0.50 9.03 13.05
N GLU A 4 -0.03 10.06 12.39
CA GLU A 4 -1.19 9.89 11.53
C GLU A 4 -0.82 9.14 10.25
N VAL A 5 -1.55 8.06 9.99
CA VAL A 5 -1.45 7.27 8.77
C VAL A 5 -2.74 7.43 7.99
N LYS A 6 -2.61 7.97 6.78
CA LYS A 6 -3.70 8.18 5.84
C LYS A 6 -3.49 7.34 4.59
N VAL A 7 -4.58 7.03 3.90
CA VAL A 7 -4.58 6.29 2.64
C VAL A 7 -5.13 7.19 1.54
N ASN A 8 -4.56 7.10 0.34
CA ASN A 8 -4.97 7.93 -0.79
C ASN A 8 -5.56 7.03 -1.88
N LYS A 9 -4.72 6.60 -2.82
CA LYS A 9 -5.18 5.88 -4.02
C LYS A 9 -4.31 4.67 -4.35
N LEU A 10 -4.85 3.83 -5.22
CA LEU A 10 -4.19 2.74 -5.90
C LEU A 10 -3.77 3.25 -7.28
N THR A 11 -2.47 3.18 -7.59
CA THR A 11 -1.92 3.56 -8.91
C THR A 11 -1.24 2.37 -9.56
N SER A 12 -1.31 2.26 -10.88
CA SER A 12 -0.66 1.17 -11.62
C SER A 12 0.40 1.74 -12.57
N SER A 13 1.47 0.99 -12.79
CA SER A 13 2.47 1.26 -13.84
C SER A 13 1.99 0.82 -15.23
N VAL A 14 0.98 -0.06 -15.27
CA VAL A 14 0.45 -0.71 -16.50
C VAL A 14 -0.79 0.01 -17.02
N THR A 15 -1.63 0.54 -16.13
CA THR A 15 -2.91 1.16 -16.51
C THR A 15 -3.01 2.59 -16.00
N ALA A 16 -3.63 3.47 -16.80
CA ALA A 16 -3.76 4.90 -16.46
C ALA A 16 -4.82 5.22 -15.39
N LEU A 17 -5.67 4.26 -14.99
CA LEU A 17 -6.80 4.51 -14.09
C LEU A 17 -6.41 4.33 -12.61
N PRO A 18 -6.44 5.40 -11.79
CA PRO A 18 -6.35 5.27 -10.35
C PRO A 18 -7.66 4.77 -9.74
N TYR A 19 -7.57 4.14 -8.57
CA TYR A 19 -8.74 3.73 -7.77
C TYR A 19 -8.57 4.16 -6.34
N ASP A 20 -9.64 4.50 -5.63
CA ASP A 20 -9.57 4.78 -4.20
C ASP A 20 -9.10 3.55 -3.42
N TYR A 21 -8.38 3.78 -2.31
CA TYR A 21 -7.90 2.69 -1.46
C TYR A 21 -9.02 1.73 -1.06
N TYR A 22 -10.15 2.27 -0.58
CA TYR A 22 -11.29 1.50 -0.09
C TYR A 22 -12.23 0.94 -1.17
N ASN A 23 -11.86 1.05 -2.45
CA ASN A 23 -12.51 0.32 -3.55
C ASN A 23 -12.19 -1.19 -3.46
N LEU A 24 -11.00 -1.53 -2.93
CA LEU A 24 -10.68 -2.89 -2.53
C LEU A 24 -11.13 -3.14 -1.09
N ALA A 25 -11.35 -4.41 -0.74
CA ALA A 25 -11.87 -4.83 0.55
C ALA A 25 -10.78 -4.84 1.64
N PHE A 26 -10.17 -3.69 1.89
CA PHE A 26 -9.27 -3.47 3.02
C PHE A 26 -10.04 -3.19 4.32
N CYS A 27 -9.33 -3.26 5.45
CA CYS A 27 -9.85 -2.89 6.76
C CYS A 27 -10.24 -1.40 6.78
N LYS A 28 -11.53 -1.12 7.02
CA LYS A 28 -12.07 0.25 7.14
C LYS A 28 -12.15 0.65 8.61
N PRO A 29 -11.87 1.93 8.96
CA PRO A 29 -12.16 2.44 10.29
C PRO A 29 -13.68 2.49 10.53
N LYS A 30 -14.10 2.60 11.79
CA LYS A 30 -15.52 2.76 12.15
C LYS A 30 -16.12 4.01 11.51
N ASP A 31 -15.41 5.13 11.66
CA ASP A 31 -15.78 6.42 11.07
C ASP A 31 -14.81 6.77 9.95
N LEU A 32 -15.32 6.75 8.72
CA LEU A 32 -14.57 7.15 7.54
C LEU A 32 -14.56 8.67 7.46
N LYS A 33 -13.37 9.26 7.53
CA LYS A 33 -13.13 10.69 7.42
C LYS A 33 -12.32 10.97 6.17
N TYR A 34 -12.74 12.02 5.48
CA TYR A 34 -12.08 12.52 4.29
C TYR A 34 -11.31 13.78 4.68
N SER A 35 -10.04 13.84 4.29
CA SER A 35 -9.23 15.04 4.39
C SER A 35 -8.85 15.47 2.98
N VAL A 36 -8.92 16.77 2.74
CA VAL A 36 -8.36 17.38 1.54
C VAL A 36 -7.23 18.28 2.02
N GLU A 37 -6.02 18.08 1.51
CA GLU A 37 -4.88 18.91 1.94
C GLU A 37 -4.80 20.21 1.14
N ASN A 38 -5.25 20.21 -0.12
CA ASN A 38 -5.09 21.34 -1.03
C ASN A 38 -6.15 21.38 -2.14
N LEU A 39 -6.41 22.58 -2.68
CA LEU A 39 -7.46 22.83 -3.67
C LEU A 39 -7.26 22.01 -4.97
N GLY A 40 -6.02 21.77 -5.37
CA GLY A 40 -5.69 20.94 -6.53
C GLY A 40 -6.13 19.48 -6.39
N GLU A 41 -6.18 18.94 -5.17
CA GLU A 41 -6.69 17.59 -4.93
C GLU A 41 -8.20 17.50 -5.10
N VAL A 42 -8.93 18.55 -4.70
CA VAL A 42 -10.38 18.67 -4.94
C VAL A 42 -10.67 18.63 -6.44
N LEU A 43 -9.94 19.43 -7.22
CA LEU A 43 -10.13 19.54 -8.67
C LEU A 43 -9.79 18.23 -9.40
N HIS A 44 -8.80 17.49 -8.91
CA HIS A 44 -8.43 16.18 -9.46
C HIS A 44 -9.28 15.03 -8.89
N GLY A 45 -10.24 15.30 -8.00
CA GLY A 45 -11.08 14.28 -7.36
C GLY A 45 -10.30 13.31 -6.46
N SER A 46 -9.10 13.68 -6.02
CA SER A 46 -8.25 12.86 -5.16
C SER A 46 -8.63 13.08 -3.71
N MET A 47 -9.22 12.09 -3.05
CA MET A 47 -9.60 12.20 -1.65
C MET A 47 -8.65 11.39 -0.76
N ILE A 48 -8.05 12.05 0.23
CA ILE A 48 -7.27 11.36 1.26
C ILE A 48 -8.25 10.88 2.34
N GLN A 49 -8.10 9.64 2.78
CA GLN A 49 -8.97 9.00 3.75
C GLN A 49 -8.16 8.59 4.99
N ASN A 50 -8.77 8.66 6.16
CA ASN A 50 -8.15 8.13 7.37
C ASN A 50 -8.01 6.61 7.29
N SER A 51 -6.98 6.08 7.96
CA SER A 51 -6.78 4.64 8.09
C SER A 51 -6.92 4.19 9.55
N PRO A 52 -7.18 2.90 9.80
CA PRO A 52 -7.26 2.38 11.17
C PRO A 52 -5.87 2.06 11.77
N TYR A 53 -4.76 2.38 11.10
CA TYR A 53 -3.42 2.14 11.62
C TYR A 53 -3.09 3.09 12.78
N GLU A 54 -2.70 2.53 13.92
CA GLU A 54 -2.28 3.27 15.10
C GLU A 54 -0.79 3.08 15.35
N LEU A 55 0.02 4.01 14.86
CA LEU A 55 1.48 4.00 15.02
C LEU A 55 1.91 5.08 16.00
N PHE A 56 2.95 4.79 16.79
CA PHE A 56 3.54 5.72 17.75
C PHE A 56 5.05 5.78 17.55
N MET A 57 5.60 6.99 17.55
CA MET A 57 7.04 7.22 17.46
C MET A 57 7.77 6.51 18.60
N GLN A 58 8.94 5.93 18.28
CA GLN A 58 9.81 5.20 19.20
C GLN A 58 9.16 3.97 19.87
N LYS A 59 8.02 3.51 19.36
CA LYS A 59 7.34 2.30 19.83
C LYS A 59 7.25 1.27 18.70
N SER A 60 7.91 0.13 18.89
CA SER A 60 7.73 -1.03 18.03
C SER A 60 6.55 -1.86 18.54
N ASP A 61 5.58 -2.14 17.67
CA ASP A 61 4.38 -2.90 18.01
C ASP A 61 3.97 -3.78 16.83
N PHE A 62 3.44 -4.97 17.12
CA PHE A 62 2.94 -5.91 16.13
C PHE A 62 1.44 -6.08 16.37
N LYS A 63 0.62 -5.48 15.50
CA LYS A 63 -0.84 -5.52 15.63
C LYS A 63 -1.50 -6.05 14.38
N VAL A 64 -2.45 -6.95 14.58
CA VAL A 64 -3.40 -7.35 13.54
C VAL A 64 -4.45 -6.25 13.42
N LEU A 65 -4.52 -5.61 12.26
CA LEU A 65 -5.42 -4.49 12.01
C LEU A 65 -6.89 -4.92 11.99
N CYS A 66 -7.20 -5.96 11.22
CA CYS A 66 -8.49 -6.63 11.22
C CYS A 66 -8.35 -8.07 10.70
N LYS A 67 -9.38 -8.87 10.92
CA LYS A 67 -9.61 -10.15 10.24
C LYS A 67 -10.85 -9.98 9.36
N ALA A 68 -10.77 -10.41 8.11
CA ALA A 68 -11.87 -10.27 7.17
C ALA A 68 -11.91 -11.50 6.26
N ASP A 69 -13.10 -12.06 6.10
CA ASP A 69 -13.37 -13.11 5.12
C ASP A 69 -13.73 -12.46 3.78
N LEU A 70 -12.95 -12.78 2.74
CA LEU A 70 -13.15 -12.22 1.42
C LEU A 70 -14.11 -13.11 0.61
N THR A 71 -15.13 -12.47 0.04
CA THR A 71 -15.99 -13.12 -0.96
C THR A 71 -15.19 -13.39 -2.24
N LYS A 72 -15.62 -14.36 -3.05
CA LYS A 72 -14.99 -14.67 -4.34
C LYS A 72 -14.78 -13.43 -5.22
N LYS A 73 -15.80 -12.58 -5.32
CA LYS A 73 -15.74 -11.32 -6.09
C LYS A 73 -14.67 -10.35 -5.57
N GLN A 74 -14.50 -10.24 -4.25
CA GLN A 74 -13.45 -9.40 -3.65
C GLN A 74 -12.06 -9.98 -3.90
N THR A 75 -11.90 -11.29 -3.75
CA THR A 75 -10.65 -12.00 -4.05
C THR A 75 -10.27 -11.85 -5.52
N ASP A 76 -11.22 -12.00 -6.45
CA ASP A 76 -11.02 -11.81 -7.88
C ASP A 76 -10.62 -10.36 -8.21
N ASN A 77 -11.21 -9.38 -7.50
CA ASN A 77 -10.81 -7.98 -7.62
C ASN A 77 -9.38 -7.74 -7.18
N PHE A 78 -8.97 -8.25 -6.02
CA PHE A 78 -7.57 -8.18 -5.57
C PHE A 78 -6.63 -8.84 -6.58
N ALA A 79 -6.93 -10.07 -6.99
CA ALA A 79 -6.15 -10.82 -7.97
C ALA A 79 -5.95 -10.04 -9.28
N ARG A 80 -7.01 -9.42 -9.80
CA ARG A 80 -6.96 -8.59 -11.00
C ARG A 80 -6.08 -7.36 -10.82
N ARG A 81 -6.21 -6.64 -9.71
CA ARG A 81 -5.37 -5.46 -9.42
C ARG A 81 -3.91 -5.83 -9.20
N ILE A 82 -3.63 -6.98 -8.59
CA ILE A 82 -2.26 -7.49 -8.44
C ILE A 82 -1.63 -7.76 -9.81
N LYS A 83 -2.37 -8.42 -10.72
CA LYS A 83 -1.89 -8.68 -12.10
C LYS A 83 -1.67 -7.40 -12.91
N GLN A 84 -2.37 -6.31 -12.57
CA GLN A 84 -2.21 -5.00 -13.18
C GLN A 84 -1.13 -4.14 -12.49
N ASP A 85 -0.27 -4.72 -11.65
CA ASP A 85 0.81 -4.02 -10.93
C ASP A 85 0.34 -2.77 -10.17
N TYR A 86 -0.81 -2.86 -9.51
CA TYR A 86 -1.28 -1.79 -8.64
C TYR A 86 -0.42 -1.65 -7.38
N ARG A 87 -0.19 -0.40 -7.00
CA ARG A 87 0.54 0.02 -5.82
C ARG A 87 -0.35 0.88 -4.96
N VAL A 88 -0.22 0.72 -3.66
CA VAL A 88 -0.96 1.46 -2.64
C VAL A 88 -0.18 2.71 -2.28
N GLN A 89 -0.80 3.87 -2.49
CA GLN A 89 -0.27 5.16 -2.06
C GLN A 89 -0.82 5.51 -0.67
N MET A 90 0.09 5.61 0.29
CA MET A 90 -0.21 6.03 1.66
C MET A 90 0.50 7.34 1.97
N ILE A 91 -0.03 8.07 2.93
CA ILE A 91 0.56 9.30 3.46
C ILE A 91 0.76 9.09 4.95
N MET A 92 1.94 9.42 5.45
CA MET A 92 2.31 9.31 6.85
C MET A 92 2.95 10.63 7.25
N ASP A 93 2.42 11.28 8.28
CA ASP A 93 2.90 12.60 8.73
C ASP A 93 3.00 13.63 7.59
N ASN A 94 1.96 13.68 6.73
CA ASN A 94 1.88 14.51 5.53
C ASN A 94 3.00 14.29 4.48
N LEU A 95 3.76 13.19 4.59
CA LEU A 95 4.73 12.76 3.59
C LEU A 95 4.27 11.48 2.89
N PRO A 96 4.58 11.30 1.59
CA PRO A 96 4.26 10.06 0.90
C PRO A 96 5.08 8.92 1.49
N ALA A 97 4.40 7.83 1.85
CA ALA A 97 5.09 6.60 2.23
C ALA A 97 5.89 6.06 1.04
N ALA A 98 7.06 5.50 1.31
CA ALA A 98 7.92 4.91 0.29
C ALA A 98 8.46 3.55 0.72
N THR A 99 8.61 2.65 -0.25
CA THR A 99 9.27 1.35 -0.06
C THR A 99 10.73 1.45 -0.48
N ARG A 100 11.63 1.08 0.44
CA ARG A 100 13.07 0.99 0.16
C ARG A 100 13.32 -0.24 -0.74
N MET A 101 13.90 -0.01 -1.91
CA MET A 101 14.41 -1.05 -2.80
C MET A 101 15.94 -0.99 -2.80
N ILE A 102 16.58 -2.16 -2.77
CA ILE A 102 18.03 -2.28 -2.89
C ILE A 102 18.28 -2.99 -4.21
N SER A 103 18.99 -2.32 -5.12
CA SER A 103 19.42 -2.93 -6.37
C SER A 103 20.93 -3.11 -6.32
N GLU A 104 21.38 -4.34 -6.58
CA GLU A 104 22.79 -4.66 -6.72
C GLU A 104 23.23 -4.33 -8.15
N LEU A 105 24.24 -3.47 -8.28
CA LEU A 105 24.86 -3.16 -9.55
C LEU A 105 25.84 -4.28 -9.94
N PRO A 106 26.17 -4.42 -11.24
CA PRO A 106 27.14 -5.40 -11.71
C PRO A 106 28.55 -5.28 -11.09
N ASP A 107 28.89 -4.10 -10.54
CA ASP A 107 30.16 -3.83 -9.85
C ASP A 107 30.14 -4.19 -8.35
N GLY A 108 29.07 -4.84 -7.88
CA GLY A 108 28.88 -5.25 -6.49
C GLY A 108 28.44 -4.11 -5.56
N LYS A 109 28.21 -2.89 -6.06
CA LYS A 109 27.67 -1.79 -5.24
C LYS A 109 26.16 -1.88 -5.15
N SER A 110 25.63 -1.72 -3.93
CA SER A 110 24.19 -1.64 -3.71
C SER A 110 23.72 -0.18 -3.79
N ILE A 111 22.79 0.14 -4.70
CA ILE A 111 22.08 1.41 -4.69
C ILE A 111 20.77 1.27 -3.93
N THR A 112 20.51 2.23 -3.04
CA THR A 112 19.22 2.32 -2.34
C THR A 112 18.31 3.26 -3.10
N MET A 113 17.18 2.75 -3.57
CA MET A 113 16.13 3.51 -4.23
C MET A 113 14.86 3.53 -3.36
N TYR A 114 14.07 4.58 -3.48
CA TYR A 114 12.78 4.69 -2.80
C TYR A 114 11.68 4.82 -3.84
N ASP A 115 10.76 3.86 -3.82
CA ASP A 115 9.59 3.88 -4.69
C ASP A 115 8.36 4.30 -3.88
N ARG A 116 7.48 5.11 -4.47
CA ARG A 116 6.31 5.64 -3.77
C ARG A 116 5.29 4.54 -3.52
N GLY A 117 4.78 4.51 -2.30
CA GLY A 117 3.84 3.50 -1.84
C GLY A 117 4.46 2.12 -1.72
N TYR A 118 3.61 1.09 -1.70
CA TYR A 118 4.03 -0.31 -1.72
C TYR A 118 3.21 -1.11 -2.75
N ARG A 119 3.75 -2.23 -3.23
CA ARG A 119 3.04 -3.09 -4.18
C ARG A 119 1.86 -3.77 -3.49
N LEU A 120 0.67 -3.71 -4.08
CA LEU A 120 -0.52 -4.40 -3.56
C LEU A 120 -0.26 -5.89 -3.35
N GLY A 121 0.50 -6.48 -4.26
CA GLY A 121 0.87 -7.88 -4.24
C GLY A 121 1.88 -8.19 -5.32
N PHE A 122 2.04 -9.47 -5.61
CA PHE A 122 2.91 -9.95 -6.67
C PHE A 122 2.34 -11.23 -7.29
N VAL A 123 2.78 -11.54 -8.51
CA VAL A 123 2.44 -12.81 -9.15
C VAL A 123 3.54 -13.81 -8.82
N GLY A 124 3.16 -14.98 -8.32
CA GLY A 124 4.07 -16.06 -7.99
C GLY A 124 4.89 -16.46 -9.20
N ALA A 125 6.16 -16.75 -8.96
CA ALA A 125 7.16 -17.09 -9.95
C ALA A 125 8.23 -17.97 -9.30
N LYS A 126 9.12 -18.58 -10.10
CA LYS A 126 10.10 -19.55 -9.58
C LYS A 126 11.08 -18.92 -8.59
N GLU A 127 11.28 -17.63 -8.71
CA GLU A 127 12.14 -16.78 -7.88
C GLU A 127 11.56 -16.57 -6.47
N PHE A 128 10.25 -16.79 -6.28
CA PHE A 128 9.56 -16.61 -5.00
C PHE A 128 9.25 -17.98 -4.37
N PRO A 129 10.06 -18.45 -3.40
CA PRO A 129 9.88 -19.77 -2.79
C PRO A 129 8.51 -19.88 -2.10
N GLY A 130 7.86 -21.03 -2.24
CA GLY A 130 6.53 -21.29 -1.70
C GLY A 130 5.37 -20.72 -2.55
N THR A 131 5.67 -20.11 -3.70
CA THR A 131 4.63 -19.58 -4.60
C THR A 131 4.42 -20.44 -5.85
N LYS A 132 3.20 -20.40 -6.38
CA LYS A 132 2.85 -21.07 -7.63
C LYS A 132 2.96 -20.08 -8.80
N PRO A 133 3.64 -20.44 -9.90
CA PRO A 133 3.73 -19.59 -11.09
C PRO A 133 2.36 -19.12 -11.57
N GLY A 134 2.20 -17.81 -11.80
CA GLY A 134 0.97 -17.21 -12.34
C GLY A 134 -0.16 -16.97 -11.31
N VAL A 135 0.02 -17.40 -10.06
CA VAL A 135 -0.96 -17.17 -8.98
C VAL A 135 -0.69 -15.81 -8.32
N PRO A 136 -1.70 -14.93 -8.16
CA PRO A 136 -1.53 -13.65 -7.47
C PRO A 136 -1.50 -13.84 -5.95
N TYR A 137 -0.54 -13.19 -5.29
CA TYR A 137 -0.35 -13.16 -3.84
C TYR A 137 -0.50 -11.72 -3.34
N LEU A 138 -1.23 -11.53 -2.24
CA LEU A 138 -1.52 -10.23 -1.64
C LEU A 138 -0.49 -9.89 -0.55
N ASN A 139 0.03 -8.66 -0.56
CA ASN A 139 0.85 -8.14 0.54
C ASN A 139 -0.06 -7.56 1.63
N ASN A 140 -0.41 -8.37 2.63
CA ASN A 140 -1.26 -7.95 3.76
C ASN A 140 -0.47 -7.63 5.05
N HIS A 141 0.83 -7.93 5.09
CA HIS A 141 1.70 -7.66 6.22
C HIS A 141 2.59 -6.44 5.93
N LEU A 142 2.29 -5.31 6.56
CA LEU A 142 3.01 -4.05 6.36
C LEU A 142 3.96 -3.78 7.53
N ARG A 143 5.22 -3.48 7.21
CA ARG A 143 6.22 -3.04 8.19
C ARG A 143 6.55 -1.57 7.96
N PHE A 144 6.09 -0.71 8.86
CA PHE A 144 6.41 0.71 8.85
C PHE A 144 7.74 0.95 9.58
N ILE A 145 8.64 1.71 8.96
CA ILE A 145 9.90 2.13 9.56
C ILE A 145 9.91 3.65 9.52
N ILE A 146 9.80 4.26 10.69
CA ILE A 146 9.77 5.72 10.83
C ILE A 146 11.11 6.14 11.42
N LYS A 147 11.80 7.04 10.72
CA LYS A 147 13.09 7.60 11.15
C LYS A 147 12.88 9.06 11.53
N TYR A 148 13.56 9.48 12.59
CA TYR A 148 13.67 10.87 13.02
C TYR A 148 15.09 11.35 12.70
#